data_AF-A0AAJ0GAQ4-F1
#
_entry.id   AF-A0AAJ0GAQ4-F1
#
_cell.length_a   1.000
_cell.length_b   1.000
_cell.length_c   1.000
_cell.angle_alpha   90.00
_cell.angle_beta   90.00
_cell.angle_gamma   90.00
#
_symmetry.space_group_name_H-M   'P 1'
#
loop_
_entity.id
_entity.type
_entity.pdbx_description
1 polymer ?
#
loop_
_entity_poly.entity_id
_entity_poly.type
_entity_poly.pdbx_seq_one_letter_code
_entity_poly.pdbx_strand_id
1 'polypeptide(L)'
;MEQEFHISREVATVGLTTYVCGLGLGPMILSPLSEFYGRRIIYICAFGMFFVWLIPCAVAPNIAAMLIFRFLDGLAGSAFLSVAGGTVGDMFSKEKLSAPMMIYTASPFVGPEVGPVIGGFINQYTNWRWCFWVLVIWAGILEVCILFFVPETYAPVLLRRKAIKLRKETGDERWKAPIEIMNRSIAKTVLWSCIRPFQLLFFEQMCLNLCLLSAILLGK
;
A
#
# COMPACT_ATOMS: atom_id res chain seq x y z
N MET A 1 9.05 24.50 5.24
CA MET A 1 8.93 23.66 6.45
C MET A 1 9.86 24.14 7.57
N GLU A 2 11.18 24.20 7.35
CA GLU A 2 12.14 24.64 8.39
C GLU A 2 11.93 26.08 8.86
N GLN A 3 11.63 27.01 7.95
CA GLN A 3 11.40 28.43 8.27
C GLN A 3 10.04 28.73 8.92
N GLU A 4 9.01 27.92 8.65
CA GLU A 4 7.65 28.18 9.11
C GLU A 4 7.35 27.51 10.47
N PHE A 5 8.04 26.42 10.78
CA PHE A 5 7.91 25.70 12.05
C PHE A 5 9.13 25.87 12.98
N HIS A 6 10.14 26.66 12.59
CA HIS A 6 11.37 26.89 13.36
C HIS A 6 12.05 25.60 13.84
N ILE A 7 12.19 24.62 12.95
CA ILE A 7 12.68 23.28 13.31
C ILE A 7 14.08 23.01 12.79
N SER A 8 14.84 22.27 13.59
CA SER A 8 16.12 21.68 13.16
C SER A 8 15.90 20.69 12.02
N ARG A 9 16.86 20.61 11.10
CA ARG A 9 16.90 19.67 9.96
C ARG A 9 16.67 18.21 10.38
N GLU A 10 17.07 17.87 11.60
CA GLU A 10 16.81 16.56 12.23
C GLU A 10 15.30 16.22 12.28
N VAL A 11 14.45 17.19 12.62
CA VAL A 11 13.01 16.95 12.77
C VAL A 11 12.32 16.82 11.41
N ALA A 12 12.85 17.45 10.36
CA ALA A 12 12.37 17.22 8.99
C ALA A 12 12.67 15.78 8.54
N THR A 13 13.84 15.24 8.88
CA THR A 13 14.21 13.84 8.61
C THR A 13 13.31 12.86 9.36
N VAL A 14 12.94 13.18 10.61
CA VAL A 14 12.02 12.35 11.42
C VAL A 14 10.65 12.18 10.74
N GLY A 15 10.17 13.18 9.99
CA GLY A 15 8.94 13.04 9.20
C GLY A 15 9.03 11.99 8.11
N LEU A 16 10.18 11.91 7.43
CA LEU A 16 10.41 10.93 6.38
C LEU A 16 10.60 9.53 6.96
N THR A 17 11.37 9.38 8.05
CA THR A 17 11.57 8.08 8.70
C THR A 17 10.27 7.51 9.26
N THR A 18 9.42 8.37 9.82
CA THR A 18 8.10 7.97 10.33
C THR A 18 7.19 7.44 9.21
N TYR A 19 7.22 8.11 8.04
CA TYR A 19 6.48 7.64 6.86
C TYR A 19 7.01 6.29 6.35
N VAL A 20 8.33 6.12 6.25
CA VAL A 20 8.97 4.86 5.84
C VAL A 20 8.67 3.74 6.85
N CYS A 21 8.64 4.06 8.15
CA CYS A 21 8.27 3.12 9.20
C CYS A 21 6.81 2.65 9.05
N GLY A 22 5.88 3.58 8.79
CA GLY A 22 4.49 3.24 8.46
C GLY A 22 4.37 2.37 7.21
N LEU A 23 5.14 2.70 6.15
CA LEU A 23 5.20 1.91 4.92
C LEU A 23 5.71 0.48 5.14
N GLY A 24 6.64 0.26 6.06
CA GLY A 24 7.16 -1.06 6.38
C GLY A 24 6.21 -1.92 7.23
N LEU A 25 5.48 -1.30 8.15
CA LEU A 25 4.56 -2.00 9.06
C LEU A 25 3.21 -2.32 8.41
N GLY A 26 2.71 -1.44 7.54
CA GLY A 26 1.37 -1.59 6.96
C GLY A 26 1.15 -2.88 6.15
N PRO A 27 2.11 -3.37 5.32
CA PRO A 27 1.98 -4.61 4.56
C PRO A 27 1.75 -5.83 5.46
N MET A 28 2.28 -5.83 6.68
CA MET A 28 2.15 -6.96 7.61
C MET A 28 0.69 -7.25 7.98
N ILE A 29 -0.13 -6.20 8.04
CA ILE A 29 -1.56 -6.29 8.36
C ILE A 29 -2.40 -6.33 7.09
N LEU A 30 -2.10 -5.47 6.11
CA LEU A 30 -2.91 -5.27 4.91
C LEU A 30 -2.77 -6.42 3.90
N SER A 31 -1.60 -7.07 3.83
CA SER A 31 -1.35 -8.21 2.94
C SER A 31 -2.27 -9.40 3.22
N PRO A 32 -2.32 -9.99 4.45
CA PRO A 32 -3.25 -11.08 4.74
C PRO A 32 -4.70 -10.65 4.64
N LEU A 33 -5.01 -9.40 5.03
CA LEU A 33 -6.37 -8.87 4.92
C LEU A 33 -6.85 -8.90 3.46
N SER A 34 -5.95 -8.64 2.50
CA SER A 34 -6.24 -8.64 1.05
C SER A 34 -6.66 -10.00 0.51
N GLU A 35 -6.16 -11.08 1.13
CA GLU A 35 -6.51 -12.45 0.77
C GLU A 35 -7.88 -12.86 1.32
N PHE A 36 -8.31 -12.29 2.45
CA PHE A 36 -9.61 -12.62 3.06
C PHE A 36 -10.77 -11.79 2.53
N TYR A 37 -10.61 -10.48 2.49
CA TYR A 37 -11.69 -9.55 2.14
C TYR A 37 -11.77 -9.27 0.64
N GLY A 38 -10.74 -9.66 -0.12
CA GLY A 38 -10.62 -9.41 -1.54
C GLY A 38 -9.76 -8.18 -1.84
N ARG A 39 -9.00 -8.28 -2.93
CA ARG A 39 -8.00 -7.28 -3.31
C ARG A 39 -8.61 -5.90 -3.62
N ARG A 40 -9.76 -5.83 -4.32
CA ARG A 40 -10.37 -4.55 -4.73
C ARG A 40 -10.88 -3.72 -3.56
N ILE A 41 -11.58 -4.34 -2.61
CA ILE A 41 -12.10 -3.63 -1.42
C ILE A 41 -10.94 -3.02 -0.64
N ILE A 42 -9.81 -3.73 -0.55
CA ILE A 42 -8.64 -3.23 0.16
C ILE A 42 -7.91 -2.14 -0.60
N TYR A 43 -7.88 -2.19 -1.94
CA TYR A 43 -7.42 -1.03 -2.72
C TYR A 43 -8.28 0.20 -2.43
N ILE A 44 -9.59 0.10 -2.58
CA ILE A 44 -10.49 1.25 -2.39
C ILE A 44 -10.39 1.78 -0.96
N CYS A 45 -10.43 0.90 0.06
CA CYS A 45 -10.33 1.34 1.45
C CYS A 45 -8.97 1.95 1.79
N ALA A 46 -7.87 1.34 1.34
CA ALA A 46 -6.53 1.83 1.66
C ALA A 46 -6.20 3.12 0.92
N PHE A 47 -6.59 3.23 -0.34
CA PHE A 47 -6.36 4.40 -1.18
C PHE A 47 -7.28 5.56 -0.74
N GLY A 48 -8.52 5.26 -0.33
CA GLY A 48 -9.41 6.23 0.32
C GLY A 48 -8.86 6.71 1.66
N MET A 49 -8.30 5.82 2.49
CA MET A 49 -7.61 6.23 3.72
C MET A 49 -6.38 7.09 3.42
N PHE A 50 -5.57 6.72 2.42
CA PHE A 50 -4.43 7.52 1.98
C PHE A 50 -4.85 8.94 1.58
N PHE A 51 -5.90 9.07 0.76
CA PHE A 51 -6.47 10.36 0.38
C PHE A 51 -6.93 11.18 1.60
N VAL A 52 -7.62 10.56 2.55
CA VAL A 52 -8.10 11.23 3.77
C VAL A 52 -6.95 11.71 4.65
N TRP A 53 -5.89 10.92 4.83
CA TRP A 53 -4.75 11.28 5.68
C TRP A 53 -3.81 12.31 5.04
N LEU A 54 -3.86 12.45 3.72
CA LEU A 54 -3.10 13.46 2.97
C LEU A 54 -3.63 14.89 3.19
N ILE A 55 -4.94 15.06 3.41
CA ILE A 55 -5.57 16.38 3.63
C ILE A 55 -5.06 17.04 4.94
N PRO A 56 -5.06 16.35 6.11
CA PRO A 56 -4.47 16.87 7.33
C PRO A 56 -2.97 17.18 7.20
N CYS A 57 -2.22 16.46 6.36
CA CYS A 57 -0.81 16.77 6.11
C CYS A 57 -0.63 18.13 5.40
N ALA A 58 -1.56 18.51 4.51
CA ALA A 58 -1.52 19.80 3.82
C ALA A 58 -1.87 20.98 4.76
N VAL A 59 -2.80 20.75 5.69
CA VAL A 59 -3.33 21.79 6.60
C VAL A 59 -2.68 21.75 8.00
N ALA A 60 -1.73 20.84 8.23
CA ALA A 60 -1.13 20.61 9.54
C ALA A 60 -0.66 21.93 10.20
N PRO A 61 -1.17 22.26 11.41
CA PRO A 61 -0.76 23.47 12.15
C PRO A 61 0.45 23.21 13.06
N ASN A 62 0.79 21.94 13.31
CA ASN A 62 1.87 21.52 14.21
C ASN A 62 2.68 20.36 13.61
N ILE A 63 3.96 20.29 13.95
CA ILE A 63 4.88 19.21 13.53
C ILE A 63 4.41 17.85 14.06
N ALA A 64 4.00 17.77 15.32
CA ALA A 64 3.56 16.50 15.91
C ALA A 64 2.35 15.91 15.16
N ALA A 65 1.39 16.77 14.77
CA ALA A 65 0.27 16.36 13.94
C ALA A 65 0.75 15.88 12.57
N MET A 66 1.69 16.61 11.96
CA MET A 66 2.29 16.21 10.67
C MET A 66 3.00 14.85 10.74
N LEU A 67 3.71 14.55 11.83
CA LEU A 67 4.37 13.24 12.03
C LEU A 67 3.35 12.10 12.16
N ILE A 68 2.29 12.30 12.94
CA ILE A 68 1.23 11.29 13.12
C ILE A 68 0.51 11.04 11.80
N PHE A 69 0.12 12.10 11.08
CA PHE A 69 -0.55 11.94 9.80
C PHE A 69 0.37 11.33 8.75
N ARG A 70 1.68 11.66 8.72
CA ARG A 70 2.68 10.98 7.89
C ARG A 70 2.78 9.48 8.20
N PHE A 71 2.71 9.09 9.46
CA PHE A 71 2.72 7.67 9.84
C PHE A 71 1.51 6.94 9.27
N LEU A 72 0.32 7.51 9.47
CA LEU A 72 -0.95 6.94 9.00
C LEU A 72 -1.04 6.92 7.48
N ASP A 73 -0.55 7.98 6.83
CA ASP A 73 -0.41 8.10 5.37
C ASP A 73 0.50 6.98 4.81
N GLY A 74 1.67 6.77 5.42
CA GLY A 74 2.58 5.67 5.06
C GLY A 74 1.96 4.28 5.28
N LEU A 75 1.25 4.09 6.40
CA LEU A 75 0.53 2.85 6.69
C LEU A 75 -0.52 2.54 5.61
N ALA A 76 -1.33 3.53 5.22
CA ALA A 76 -2.36 3.39 4.20
C ALA A 76 -1.77 3.17 2.80
N GLY A 77 -0.74 3.95 2.42
CA GLY A 77 -0.06 3.84 1.13
C GLY A 77 0.64 2.49 0.91
N SER A 78 1.07 1.83 1.99
CA SER A 78 1.75 0.53 1.92
C SER A 78 0.89 -0.60 1.33
N ALA A 79 -0.43 -0.49 1.44
CA ALA A 79 -1.37 -1.48 0.93
C ALA A 79 -1.18 -1.66 -0.57
N PHE A 80 -0.97 -0.57 -1.30
CA PHE A 80 -0.80 -0.63 -2.75
C PHE A 80 0.46 -1.42 -3.13
N LEU A 81 1.59 -1.13 -2.48
CA LEU A 81 2.87 -1.79 -2.78
C LEU A 81 2.85 -3.30 -2.47
N SER A 82 2.16 -3.70 -1.41
CA SER A 82 2.07 -5.12 -1.04
C SER A 82 1.03 -5.89 -1.86
N VAL A 83 -0.15 -5.31 -2.04
CA VAL A 83 -1.28 -5.99 -2.68
C VAL A 83 -1.11 -5.99 -4.21
N ALA A 84 -0.45 -5.00 -4.81
CA ALA A 84 -0.23 -4.91 -6.25
C ALA A 84 0.64 -6.03 -6.79
N GLY A 85 1.75 -6.35 -6.10
CA GLY A 85 2.57 -7.51 -6.46
C GLY A 85 1.78 -8.81 -6.45
N GLY A 86 0.95 -9.02 -5.42
CA GLY A 86 0.08 -10.21 -5.36
C GLY A 86 -1.04 -10.21 -6.41
N THR A 87 -1.56 -9.04 -6.80
CA THR A 87 -2.61 -8.92 -7.83
C THR A 87 -2.07 -9.31 -9.19
N VAL A 88 -0.87 -8.83 -9.55
CA VAL A 88 -0.18 -9.22 -10.79
C VAL A 88 0.10 -10.73 -10.80
N GLY A 89 0.50 -11.29 -9.66
CA GLY A 89 0.66 -12.74 -9.45
C GLY A 89 -0.60 -13.57 -9.72
N ASP A 90 -1.76 -13.06 -9.33
CA ASP A 90 -3.04 -13.75 -9.52
C ASP A 90 -3.60 -13.62 -10.94
N MET A 91 -3.27 -12.53 -11.66
CA MET A 91 -3.80 -12.26 -13.00
C MET A 91 -3.10 -13.04 -14.11
N PHE A 92 -1.80 -13.31 -13.96
CA PHE A 92 -0.97 -13.89 -15.01
C PHE A 92 -0.45 -15.27 -14.64
N SER A 93 -0.50 -16.20 -15.60
CA SER A 93 0.11 -17.53 -15.45
C SER A 93 1.63 -17.41 -15.27
N LYS A 94 2.25 -18.33 -14.51
CA LYS A 94 3.69 -18.29 -14.15
C LYS A 94 4.63 -18.05 -15.34
N GLU A 95 4.31 -18.59 -16.51
CA GLU A 95 5.09 -18.46 -17.75
C GLU A 95 5.07 -17.05 -18.34
N LYS A 96 4.01 -16.27 -18.10
CA LYS A 96 3.84 -14.91 -18.60
C LYS A 96 3.99 -13.85 -17.51
N LEU A 97 4.33 -14.24 -16.28
CA LEU A 97 4.43 -13.36 -15.12
C LEU A 97 5.61 -12.38 -15.25
N SER A 98 6.71 -12.78 -15.89
CA SER A 98 7.95 -12.00 -15.90
C SER A 98 7.81 -10.62 -16.53
N ALA A 99 7.07 -10.48 -17.63
CA ALA A 99 6.91 -9.19 -18.31
C ALA A 99 6.02 -8.20 -17.53
N PRO A 100 4.81 -8.56 -17.06
CA PRO A 100 4.02 -7.71 -16.17
C PRO A 100 4.73 -7.38 -14.86
N MET A 101 5.44 -8.35 -14.28
CA MET A 101 6.17 -8.12 -13.03
C MET A 101 7.32 -7.13 -13.23
N MET A 102 8.02 -7.17 -14.38
CA MET A 102 9.08 -6.20 -14.70
C MET A 102 8.52 -4.77 -14.75
N ILE A 103 7.40 -4.55 -15.44
CA ILE A 103 6.73 -3.24 -15.51
C ILE A 103 6.30 -2.80 -14.11
N TYR A 104 5.72 -3.71 -13.33
CA TYR A 104 5.33 -3.45 -11.95
C TYR A 104 6.53 -3.04 -11.10
N THR A 105 7.65 -3.76 -11.17
CA THR A 105 8.87 -3.44 -10.42
C THR A 105 9.58 -2.18 -10.90
N ALA A 106 9.37 -1.74 -12.15
CA ALA A 106 9.93 -0.50 -12.66
C ALA A 106 9.16 0.73 -12.15
N SER A 107 7.85 0.59 -11.94
CA SER A 107 6.96 1.70 -11.52
C SER A 107 7.40 2.45 -10.26
N PRO A 108 7.93 1.82 -9.19
CA PRO A 108 8.34 2.53 -7.97
C PRO A 108 9.66 3.26 -8.13
N PHE A 109 10.45 3.01 -9.18
CA PHE A 109 11.69 3.76 -9.46
C PHE A 109 11.40 5.09 -10.14
N VAL A 110 10.36 5.13 -10.98
CA VAL A 110 9.93 6.38 -11.64
C VAL A 110 9.40 7.40 -10.64
N GLY A 111 8.76 6.95 -9.56
CA GLY A 111 8.18 7.83 -8.53
C GLY A 111 9.21 8.77 -7.88
N PRO A 112 10.29 8.26 -7.28
CA PRO A 112 11.37 9.06 -6.69
C PRO A 112 12.14 9.92 -7.68
N GLU A 113 12.18 9.58 -8.97
CA GLU A 113 12.81 10.43 -10.00
C GLU A 113 11.93 11.63 -10.35
N VAL A 114 10.62 11.40 -10.54
CA VAL A 114 9.67 12.45 -10.95
C VAL A 114 9.24 13.33 -9.77
N GLY A 115 9.17 12.76 -8.56
CA GLY A 115 8.69 13.44 -7.36
C GLY A 115 9.45 14.73 -7.01
N PRO A 116 10.79 14.72 -6.90
CA PRO A 116 11.60 15.90 -6.61
C PRO A 116 11.55 16.95 -7.72
N VAL A 117 11.40 16.54 -8.99
CA VAL A 117 11.26 17.48 -10.11
C VAL A 117 9.98 18.29 -9.93
N ILE A 118 8.83 17.60 -9.76
CA ILE A 118 7.54 18.25 -9.56
C ILE A 118 7.54 19.06 -8.25
N GLY A 119 8.02 18.48 -7.15
CA GLY A 119 8.08 19.14 -5.85
C GLY A 119 9.02 20.36 -5.84
N GLY A 120 10.11 20.31 -6.59
CA GLY A 120 11.06 21.41 -6.76
C GLY A 120 10.42 22.58 -7.52
N PHE A 121 9.74 22.30 -8.63
CA PHE A 121 8.98 23.32 -9.36
C PHE A 121 7.89 23.96 -8.48
N ILE A 122 7.09 23.17 -7.78
CA ILE A 122 6.03 23.70 -6.91
C ILE A 122 6.61 24.58 -5.80
N ASN A 123 7.70 24.16 -5.17
CA ASN A 123 8.31 24.92 -4.07
C ASN A 123 9.06 26.18 -4.53
N GLN A 124 9.44 26.27 -5.82
CA GLN A 124 10.03 27.49 -6.39
C GLN A 124 8.98 28.57 -6.66
N TYR A 125 7.80 28.19 -7.14
CA TYR A 125 6.74 29.14 -7.53
C TYR A 125 5.65 29.29 -6.46
N THR A 126 5.61 28.44 -5.44
CA THR A 126 4.54 28.37 -4.43
C THR A 126 5.09 27.84 -3.08
N ASN A 127 4.22 27.69 -2.08
CA ASN A 127 4.55 27.13 -0.77
C ASN A 127 4.61 25.60 -0.74
N TRP A 128 5.41 25.02 0.18
CA TRP A 128 5.52 23.57 0.39
C TRP A 128 4.19 22.85 0.68
N ARG A 129 3.19 23.54 1.22
CA ARG A 129 1.83 23.01 1.43
C ARG A 129 1.15 22.62 0.12
N TRP A 130 1.45 23.32 -0.97
CA TRP A 130 0.90 23.00 -2.28
C TRP A 130 1.41 21.68 -2.85
N CYS A 131 2.60 21.22 -2.45
CA CYS A 131 3.06 19.88 -2.81
C CYS A 131 2.08 18.81 -2.29
N PHE A 132 1.56 18.98 -1.07
CA PHE A 132 0.56 18.07 -0.52
C PHE A 132 -0.80 18.22 -1.21
N TRP A 133 -1.23 19.43 -1.56
CA TRP A 133 -2.47 19.61 -2.33
C TRP A 133 -2.43 18.98 -3.72
N VAL A 134 -1.30 19.08 -4.42
CA VAL A 134 -1.12 18.40 -5.71
C VAL A 134 -1.17 16.88 -5.54
N LEU A 135 -0.58 16.34 -4.48
CA LEU A 135 -0.68 14.92 -4.15
C LEU A 135 -2.12 14.51 -3.80
N VAL A 136 -2.89 15.33 -3.09
CA VAL A 136 -4.31 15.09 -2.81
C VAL A 136 -5.11 15.01 -4.11
N ILE A 137 -4.91 15.97 -5.02
CA ILE A 137 -5.60 16.00 -6.33
C ILE A 137 -5.24 14.75 -7.14
N TRP A 138 -3.95 14.41 -7.20
CA TRP A 138 -3.48 13.22 -7.91
C TRP A 138 -4.05 11.93 -7.30
N ALA A 139 -4.01 11.80 -5.98
CA ALA A 139 -4.58 10.67 -5.27
C ALA A 139 -6.10 10.56 -5.49
N GLY A 140 -6.82 11.69 -5.51
CA GLY A 140 -8.25 11.72 -5.79
C GLY A 140 -8.59 11.28 -7.22
N ILE A 141 -7.81 11.72 -8.21
CA ILE A 141 -7.97 11.25 -9.60
C ILE A 141 -7.73 9.74 -9.69
N LEU A 142 -6.68 9.24 -9.03
CA LEU A 142 -6.38 7.82 -9.00
C LEU A 142 -7.46 7.00 -8.27
N GLU A 143 -7.98 7.48 -7.15
CA GLU A 143 -9.10 6.87 -6.42
C GLU A 143 -10.32 6.70 -7.33
N VAL A 144 -10.70 7.77 -8.04
CA VAL A 144 -11.82 7.76 -8.99
C VAL A 144 -11.54 6.77 -10.13
N CYS A 145 -10.33 6.80 -10.70
CA CYS A 145 -9.93 5.84 -11.72
C CYS A 145 -10.01 4.39 -11.21
N ILE A 146 -9.56 4.11 -9.98
CA ILE A 146 -9.64 2.79 -9.37
C ILE A 146 -11.10 2.36 -9.19
N LEU A 147 -11.97 3.26 -8.73
CA LEU A 147 -13.39 2.98 -8.54
C LEU A 147 -14.09 2.59 -9.85
N PHE A 148 -13.81 3.31 -10.95
CA PHE A 148 -14.47 3.09 -12.24
C PHE A 148 -13.80 2.03 -13.12
N PHE A 149 -12.47 1.97 -13.17
CA PHE A 149 -11.74 1.12 -14.14
C PHE A 149 -11.23 -0.19 -13.56
N VAL A 150 -11.11 -0.35 -12.24
CA VAL A 150 -10.57 -1.60 -11.66
C VAL A 150 -11.73 -2.54 -11.32
N PRO A 151 -11.99 -3.58 -12.14
CA PRO A 151 -12.93 -4.64 -11.79
C PRO A 151 -12.39 -5.46 -10.61
N GLU A 152 -13.27 -6.22 -9.96
CA GLU A 152 -12.87 -7.18 -8.92
C GLU A 152 -11.94 -8.25 -9.51
N THR A 153 -10.64 -8.14 -9.26
CA THR A 153 -9.65 -9.09 -9.80
C THR A 153 -9.46 -10.33 -8.92
N TYR A 154 -10.07 -10.38 -7.72
CA TYR A 154 -9.85 -11.49 -6.80
C TYR A 154 -10.79 -12.68 -7.09
N ALA A 155 -10.24 -13.70 -7.74
CA ALA A 155 -10.96 -14.92 -8.17
C ALA A 155 -11.76 -15.62 -7.04
N PRO A 156 -11.29 -15.72 -5.78
CA PRO A 156 -12.06 -16.35 -4.70
C PRO A 156 -13.34 -15.60 -4.32
N VAL A 157 -13.35 -14.27 -4.40
CA VAL A 157 -14.53 -13.43 -4.08
C VAL A 157 -15.56 -13.46 -5.21
N LEU A 158 -15.09 -13.50 -6.47
CA LEU A 158 -15.96 -13.74 -7.62
C LEU A 158 -16.62 -15.13 -7.55
N LEU A 159 -15.85 -16.15 -7.17
CA LEU A 159 -16.36 -17.51 -6.96
C LEU A 159 -17.35 -17.57 -5.79
N ARG A 160 -17.14 -16.83 -4.70
CA ARG A 160 -18.11 -16.68 -3.60
C ARG A 160 -19.41 -16.02 -4.07
N ARG A 161 -19.34 -14.92 -4.81
CA ARG A 161 -20.54 -14.28 -5.38
C ARG A 161 -21.29 -15.21 -6.33
N LYS A 162 -20.56 -15.98 -7.15
CA LYS A 162 -21.15 -16.99 -8.05
C LYS A 162 -21.79 -18.14 -7.27
N ALA A 163 -21.14 -18.64 -6.21
CA ALA A 163 -21.69 -19.68 -5.34
C ALA A 163 -22.95 -19.21 -4.60
N ILE A 164 -22.99 -17.97 -4.10
CA ILE A 164 -24.19 -17.38 -3.47
C ILE A 164 -25.32 -17.23 -4.48
N LYS A 165 -25.03 -16.81 -5.72
CA LYS A 165 -26.03 -16.67 -6.78
C LYS A 165 -26.59 -18.04 -7.20
N LEU A 166 -25.72 -19.04 -7.39
CA LEU A 166 -26.11 -20.42 -7.69
C LEU A 166 -26.90 -21.06 -6.56
N ARG A 167 -26.57 -20.77 -5.29
CA ARG A 167 -27.34 -21.25 -4.13
C ARG A 167 -28.76 -20.65 -4.08
N LYS A 168 -28.91 -19.39 -4.48
CA LYS A 168 -30.23 -18.74 -4.62
C LYS A 168 -31.05 -19.28 -5.79
N GLU A 169 -30.42 -19.59 -6.92
CA GLU A 169 -31.11 -20.07 -8.12
C GLU A 169 -31.45 -21.58 -8.05
N THR A 170 -30.59 -22.39 -7.43
CA THR A 170 -30.72 -23.86 -7.42
C THR A 170 -31.32 -24.39 -6.11
N GLY A 171 -31.38 -23.58 -5.05
CA GLY A 171 -31.85 -24.00 -3.72
C GLY A 171 -30.95 -25.02 -3.00
N ASP A 172 -29.81 -25.38 -3.59
CA ASP A 172 -28.96 -26.49 -3.15
C ASP A 172 -27.74 -25.97 -2.37
N GLU A 173 -27.61 -26.34 -1.08
CA GLU A 173 -26.60 -25.80 -0.15
C GLU A 173 -25.18 -26.33 -0.37
N ARG A 174 -25.00 -27.23 -1.33
CA ARG A 174 -23.72 -27.90 -1.63
C ARG A 174 -22.71 -26.99 -2.33
N TRP A 175 -23.18 -25.91 -2.98
CA TRP A 175 -22.32 -24.92 -3.62
C TRP A 175 -21.68 -24.00 -2.57
N LYS A 176 -20.52 -24.40 -2.04
CA LYS A 176 -19.70 -23.60 -1.11
C LYS A 176 -18.43 -23.14 -1.83
N ALA A 177 -18.10 -21.86 -1.69
CA ALA A 177 -16.83 -21.36 -2.21
C ALA A 177 -15.67 -21.85 -1.33
N PRO A 178 -14.45 -22.05 -1.89
CA PRO A 178 -13.28 -22.48 -1.12
C PRO A 178 -12.99 -21.59 0.10
N ILE A 179 -13.33 -20.29 0.00
CA ILE A 179 -13.19 -19.30 1.07
C ILE A 179 -14.15 -19.53 2.25
N GLU A 180 -15.28 -20.21 2.05
CA GLU A 180 -16.26 -20.56 3.09
C GLU A 180 -15.92 -21.88 3.79
N ILE A 181 -15.09 -22.71 3.16
CA ILE A 181 -14.57 -23.96 3.72
C ILE A 181 -13.30 -23.68 4.55
N MET A 182 -12.53 -22.66 4.18
CA MET A 182 -11.35 -22.22 4.92
C MET A 182 -11.74 -21.38 6.14
N ASN A 183 -12.02 -22.04 7.26
CA ASN A 183 -12.24 -21.42 8.57
C ASN A 183 -10.90 -20.94 9.19
N ARG A 184 -10.14 -20.10 8.48
CA ARG A 184 -8.90 -19.52 9.00
C ARG A 184 -9.23 -18.32 9.88
N SER A 185 -8.86 -18.42 11.16
CA SER A 185 -8.96 -17.28 12.09
C SER A 185 -8.09 -16.13 11.58
N ILE A 186 -8.72 -15.01 11.24
CA ILE A 186 -8.08 -13.78 10.72
C ILE A 186 -6.94 -13.35 11.64
N ALA A 187 -7.14 -13.39 12.96
CA ALA A 187 -6.14 -13.03 13.94
C ALA A 187 -4.89 -13.93 13.89
N LYS A 188 -5.07 -15.25 13.70
CA LYS A 188 -3.93 -16.18 13.55
C LYS A 188 -3.17 -15.95 12.25
N THR A 189 -3.86 -15.63 11.15
CA THR A 189 -3.19 -15.37 9.87
C THR A 189 -2.47 -14.03 9.86
N VAL A 190 -3.04 -12.98 10.45
CA VAL A 190 -2.33 -11.70 10.65
C VAL A 190 -1.11 -11.91 11.55
N LEU A 191 -1.23 -12.64 12.65
CA LEU A 191 -0.09 -12.94 13.53
C LEU A 191 1.01 -13.72 12.80
N TRP A 192 0.64 -14.72 12.00
CA TRP A 192 1.59 -15.47 11.18
C TRP A 192 2.24 -14.62 10.09
N SER A 193 1.50 -13.72 9.45
CA SER A 193 2.04 -12.76 8.48
C SER A 193 2.96 -11.74 9.11
N CYS A 194 2.76 -11.39 10.39
CA CYS A 194 3.70 -10.54 11.12
C CYS A 194 5.00 -11.29 11.49
N ILE A 195 4.93 -12.59 11.76
CA ILE A 195 6.10 -13.40 12.19
C ILE A 195 6.94 -13.87 11.00
N ARG A 196 6.33 -14.16 9.85
CA ARG A 196 7.03 -14.67 8.65
C ARG A 196 8.17 -13.79 8.14
N PRO A 197 8.04 -12.46 8.03
CA PRO A 197 9.13 -11.60 7.57
C PRO A 197 10.35 -11.66 8.50
N PHE A 198 10.14 -11.71 9.82
CA PHE A 198 11.24 -11.86 10.78
C PHE A 198 11.88 -13.24 10.70
N GLN A 199 11.09 -14.30 10.52
CA GLN A 199 11.63 -15.64 10.29
C GLN A 199 12.48 -15.69 9.02
N LEU A 200 12.00 -15.15 7.90
CA LEU A 200 12.77 -15.09 6.66
C LEU A 200 14.04 -14.24 6.83
N LEU A 201 13.98 -13.11 7.54
CA LEU A 201 15.14 -12.26 7.76
C LEU A 201 16.25 -12.96 8.55
N PHE A 202 15.90 -13.72 9.60
CA PHE A 202 16.89 -14.38 10.46
C PHE A 202 17.31 -15.77 9.99
N PHE A 203 16.43 -16.50 9.30
CA PHE A 203 16.71 -17.89 8.88
C PHE A 203 17.19 -18.00 7.42
N GLU A 204 16.86 -17.04 6.55
CA GLU A 204 17.33 -17.06 5.14
C GLU A 204 18.48 -16.07 4.93
N GLN A 205 19.71 -16.61 4.84
CA GLN A 205 20.93 -15.82 4.66
C GLN A 205 20.90 -14.93 3.40
N MET A 206 20.22 -15.37 2.34
CA MET A 206 20.06 -14.58 1.10
C MET A 206 19.21 -13.32 1.31
N CYS A 207 18.11 -13.44 2.06
CA CYS A 207 17.22 -12.32 2.33
C CYS A 207 17.92 -11.26 3.20
N LEU A 208 18.66 -11.70 4.22
CA LEU A 208 19.44 -10.82 5.09
C LEU A 208 20.46 -9.99 4.29
N ASN A 209 21.21 -10.64 3.40
CA ASN A 209 22.20 -9.95 2.56
C ASN A 209 21.57 -8.95 1.59
N LEU A 210 20.43 -9.28 0.98
CA LEU A 210 19.70 -8.38 0.08
C LEU A 210 19.13 -7.16 0.82
N CYS A 211 18.58 -7.36 2.02
CA CYS A 211 18.09 -6.27 2.86
C CYS A 211 19.22 -5.34 3.31
N LEU A 212 20.36 -5.90 3.73
CA LEU A 212 21.54 -5.12 4.10
C LEU A 212 22.10 -4.31 2.93
N LEU A 213 22.23 -4.94 1.75
CA LEU A 213 22.67 -4.25 0.54
C LEU A 213 21.73 -3.09 0.19
N SER A 214 20.42 -3.34 0.21
CA SER A 214 19.39 -2.35 -0.12
C SER A 214 19.39 -1.19 0.89
N ALA A 215 19.54 -1.48 2.18
CA ALA A 215 19.62 -0.47 3.23
C ALA A 215 20.86 0.44 3.08
N ILE A 216 22.01 -0.14 2.69
CA ILE A 216 23.24 0.64 2.45
C ILE A 216 23.12 1.49 1.17
N LEU A 217 22.47 0.98 0.13
CA LEU A 217 22.26 1.68 -1.14
C LEU A 217 21.28 2.85 -1.01
N LEU A 218 20.18 2.66 -0.28
CA LEU A 218 19.11 3.66 -0.10
C LEU A 218 19.33 4.59 1.09
N GLY A 219 20.23 4.24 2.02
CA GLY A 219 20.52 5.00 3.24
C GLY A 219 21.59 6.09 3.10
N LYS A 220 22.05 6.38 1.88
CA LYS A 220 22.95 7.51 1.56
C LYS A 220 22.17 8.67 0.98
#